data_AF-A0A843H8I2-F1
#
_entry.id   AF-A0A843H8I2-F1
#
_cell.length_a   1.000
_cell.length_b   1.000
_cell.length_c   1.000
_cell.angle_alpha   90.00
_cell.angle_beta   90.00
_cell.angle_gamma   90.00
#
_symmetry.space_group_name_H-M   'P 1'
#
loop_
_entity.id
_entity.type
_entity.pdbx_description
1 polymer ?
#
loop_
_entity_poly.entity_id
_entity_poly.type
_entity_poly.pdbx_seq_one_letter_code
_entity_poly.pdbx_strand_id
1 'polypeptide(L)'
;MTTITRKARKRAIITGLLSFMLLFIPLIIFVSIGFYRTDTTGKVCISFIGIMALILTFLMAVMKAKLKRTVFWLILIGVYVGFRNMKSVVICMAICNIIDEVIVMPIHIHYKQVYKTNKILDDREEINKSV
;
A
#
# COMPACT_ATOMS: atom_id res chain seq x y z
N MET A 1 13.65 -7.11 25.33
CA MET A 1 12.44 -6.98 24.48
C MET A 1 11.41 -8.03 24.87
N THR A 2 10.26 -7.61 25.39
CA THR A 2 9.22 -8.52 25.90
C THR A 2 8.48 -9.26 24.77
N THR A 3 7.89 -10.41 25.09
CA THR A 3 7.13 -11.25 24.13
C THR A 3 5.94 -10.49 23.53
N ILE A 4 5.37 -9.53 24.28
CA ILE A 4 4.28 -8.64 23.88
C ILE A 4 4.76 -7.69 22.77
N THR A 5 5.93 -7.05 22.94
CA THR A 5 6.54 -6.15 21.95
C THR A 5 6.84 -6.87 20.64
N ARG A 6 7.30 -8.14 20.68
CA ARG A 6 7.57 -8.95 19.48
C ARG A 6 6.28 -9.32 18.73
N LYS A 7 5.20 -9.66 19.44
CA LYS A 7 3.87 -9.93 18.84
C LYS A 7 3.27 -8.67 18.19
N ALA A 8 3.36 -7.52 18.85
CA ALA A 8 2.88 -6.24 18.31
C ALA A 8 3.64 -5.85 17.03
N ARG A 9 4.96 -6.03 16.99
CA ARG A 9 5.78 -5.80 15.78
C ARG A 9 5.33 -6.66 14.59
N LYS A 10 5.13 -7.97 14.81
CA LYS A 10 4.66 -8.88 13.75
C LYS A 10 3.29 -8.47 13.23
N ARG A 11 2.34 -8.15 14.11
CA ARG A 11 0.99 -7.71 13.70
C ARG A 11 1.01 -6.38 12.93
N ALA A 12 1.85 -5.42 13.33
CA ALA A 12 2.03 -4.18 12.59
C ALA A 12 2.60 -4.42 11.18
N ILE A 13 3.55 -5.35 11.02
CA ILE A 13 4.12 -5.71 9.72
C ILE A 13 3.09 -6.42 8.84
N ILE A 14 2.39 -7.43 9.37
CA ILE A 14 1.38 -8.20 8.62
C ILE A 14 0.26 -7.29 8.11
N THR A 15 -0.25 -6.41 8.97
CA THR A 15 -1.32 -5.46 8.59
C THR A 15 -0.84 -4.42 7.59
N GLY A 16 0.42 -3.97 7.68
CA GLY A 16 1.03 -3.10 6.66
C GLY A 16 1.21 -3.79 5.31
N LEU A 17 1.59 -5.07 5.32
CA LEU A 17 1.67 -5.93 4.13
C LEU A 17 0.30 -6.16 3.51
N LEU A 18 -0.73 -6.38 4.33
CA LEU A 18 -2.10 -6.58 3.87
C LEU A 18 -2.63 -5.31 3.16
N SER A 19 -2.39 -4.14 3.73
CA SER A 19 -2.73 -2.84 3.12
C SER A 19 -2.02 -2.66 1.78
N PHE A 20 -0.73 -2.98 1.73
CA PHE A 20 0.04 -2.93 0.49
C PHE A 20 -0.51 -3.91 -0.57
N MET A 21 -0.80 -5.15 -0.18
CA MET A 21 -1.38 -6.15 -1.07
C MET A 21 -2.75 -5.74 -1.61
N LEU A 22 -3.63 -5.18 -0.78
CA LEU A 22 -4.96 -4.74 -1.20
C LEU A 22 -4.89 -3.64 -2.28
N LEU A 23 -3.85 -2.82 -2.25
CA LEU A 23 -3.67 -1.72 -3.19
C LEU A 23 -2.97 -2.17 -4.48
N PHE A 24 -1.96 -3.03 -4.38
CA PHE A 24 -1.12 -3.41 -5.52
C PHE A 24 -1.63 -4.64 -6.29
N ILE A 25 -2.27 -5.62 -5.63
CA ILE A 25 -2.73 -6.85 -6.31
C ILE A 25 -3.80 -6.56 -7.36
N PRO A 26 -4.91 -5.85 -7.05
CA PRO A 26 -5.95 -5.59 -8.04
C PRO A 26 -5.37 -4.79 -9.22
N LEU A 27 -4.45 -3.90 -8.90
CA LEU A 27 -3.81 -2.99 -9.82
C LEU A 27 -2.89 -3.73 -10.81
N ILE A 28 -2.09 -4.70 -10.34
CA ILE A 28 -1.32 -5.61 -11.20
C ILE A 28 -2.25 -6.42 -12.11
N ILE A 29 -3.33 -6.98 -11.55
CA ILE A 29 -4.30 -7.77 -12.32
C ILE A 29 -4.92 -6.93 -13.44
N PHE A 30 -5.35 -5.70 -13.14
CA PHE A 30 -5.93 -4.80 -14.13
C PHE A 30 -4.92 -4.35 -15.18
N VAL A 31 -3.68 -4.07 -14.79
CA VAL A 31 -2.61 -3.76 -15.76
C VAL A 31 -2.38 -4.95 -16.70
N SER A 32 -2.30 -6.18 -16.20
CA SER A 32 -2.14 -7.39 -17.02
C SER A 32 -3.31 -7.62 -17.96
N ILE A 33 -4.55 -7.50 -17.48
CA ILE A 33 -5.74 -7.66 -18.31
C ILE A 33 -5.83 -6.54 -19.35
N GLY A 34 -5.48 -5.30 -18.97
CA GLY A 34 -5.44 -4.16 -19.87
C GLY A 34 -4.44 -4.39 -20.99
N PHE A 35 -3.22 -4.80 -20.63
CA PHE A 35 -2.18 -5.11 -21.59
C PHE A 35 -2.57 -6.23 -22.57
N TYR A 36 -3.31 -7.24 -22.10
CA TYR A 36 -3.81 -8.32 -22.96
C TYR A 36 -4.90 -7.85 -23.94
N ARG A 37 -5.79 -6.95 -23.51
CA ARG A 37 -6.97 -6.53 -24.29
C ARG A 37 -6.76 -5.32 -25.19
N THR A 38 -5.72 -4.52 -24.97
CA THR A 38 -5.49 -3.29 -25.75
C THR A 38 -4.71 -3.50 -27.04
N ASP A 39 -4.97 -2.63 -28.01
CA ASP A 39 -4.15 -2.43 -29.21
C ASP A 39 -2.72 -1.96 -28.86
N THR A 40 -1.82 -1.97 -29.85
CA THR A 40 -0.41 -1.58 -29.70
C THR A 40 -0.23 -0.20 -29.04
N THR A 41 -1.04 0.79 -29.42
CA THR A 41 -1.00 2.14 -28.81
C THR A 41 -1.39 2.12 -27.34
N GLY A 42 -2.41 1.33 -26.98
CA GLY A 42 -2.85 1.19 -25.59
C GLY A 42 -1.81 0.50 -24.72
N LYS A 43 -1.12 -0.52 -25.27
CA LYS A 43 0.01 -1.19 -24.60
C LYS A 43 1.14 -0.22 -24.27
N VAL A 44 1.52 0.66 -25.21
CA VAL A 44 2.57 1.67 -24.97
C VAL A 44 2.15 2.66 -23.88
N CYS A 45 0.90 3.15 -23.91
CA CYS A 45 0.39 4.05 -22.87
C CYS A 45 0.37 3.40 -21.48
N ILE A 46 -0.10 2.15 -21.37
CA ILE A 46 -0.11 1.41 -20.10
C ILE A 46 1.33 1.22 -19.58
N SER A 47 2.26 0.83 -20.45
CA SER A 47 3.68 0.69 -20.07
C SER A 47 4.29 1.99 -19.56
N PHE A 48 4.05 3.10 -20.26
CA PHE A 48 4.59 4.40 -19.86
C PHE A 48 4.05 4.85 -18.50
N ILE A 49 2.75 4.65 -18.26
CA ILE A 49 2.11 4.97 -16.99
C ILE A 49 2.56 4.02 -15.87
N GLY A 50 2.79 2.75 -16.17
CA GLY A 50 3.39 1.79 -15.24
C GLY A 50 4.80 2.18 -14.81
N ILE A 51 5.63 2.65 -15.75
CA ILE A 51 6.98 3.16 -15.46
C ILE A 51 6.91 4.42 -14.58
N MET A 52 6.05 5.38 -14.92
CA MET A 52 5.83 6.58 -14.11
C MET A 52 5.37 6.25 -12.68
N ALA A 53 4.49 5.25 -12.55
CA ALA A 53 4.03 4.78 -11.26
C ALA A 53 5.12 4.11 -10.43
N LEU A 54 6.00 3.33 -11.06
CA LEU A 54 7.18 2.77 -10.40
C LEU A 54 8.12 3.86 -9.91
N ILE A 55 8.39 4.89 -10.73
CA ILE A 55 9.21 6.04 -10.36
C ILE A 55 8.61 6.77 -9.15
N LEU A 56 7.31 7.04 -9.15
CA LEU A 56 6.64 7.66 -8.00
C LEU A 56 6.63 6.79 -6.76
N THR A 57 6.46 5.47 -6.91
CA THR A 57 6.54 4.51 -5.79
C THR A 57 7.95 4.49 -5.18
N PHE A 58 8.98 4.58 -6.03
CA PHE A 58 10.37 4.68 -5.59
C PHE A 58 10.64 6.02 -4.88
N LEU A 59 10.23 7.14 -5.46
CA LEU A 59 10.34 8.47 -4.83
C LEU A 59 9.62 8.51 -3.48
N MET A 60 8.46 7.87 -3.38
CA MET A 60 7.74 7.69 -2.12
C MET A 60 8.54 6.93 -1.06
N ALA A 61 9.19 5.83 -1.45
CA ALA A 61 10.01 5.05 -0.55
C ALA A 61 11.21 5.86 -0.03
N VAL A 62 11.85 6.62 -0.93
CA VAL A 62 13.02 7.47 -0.61
C VAL A 62 12.63 8.67 0.26
N MET A 63 11.61 9.43 -0.16
CA MET A 63 11.19 10.66 0.53
C MET A 63 10.30 10.40 1.75
N LYS A 64 9.93 9.14 2.03
CA LYS A 64 8.92 8.75 3.04
C LYS A 64 7.61 9.55 2.93
N ALA A 65 7.32 10.09 1.74
CA ALA A 65 6.18 10.94 1.47
C ALA A 65 4.91 10.09 1.39
N LYS A 66 3.78 10.59 1.91
CA LYS A 66 2.49 9.89 1.89
C LYS A 66 1.77 10.02 0.53
N LEU A 67 2.46 9.85 -0.58
CA LEU A 67 1.88 10.00 -1.93
C LEU A 67 1.17 8.73 -2.44
N LYS A 68 0.79 7.80 -1.53
CA LYS A 68 0.22 6.48 -1.90
C LYS A 68 -1.02 6.63 -2.77
N ARG A 69 -1.87 7.62 -2.45
CA ARG A 69 -3.07 7.95 -3.23
C ARG A 69 -2.70 8.49 -4.62
N THR A 70 -1.67 9.31 -4.74
CA THR A 70 -1.26 9.88 -6.03
C THR A 70 -0.81 8.80 -7.00
N VAL A 71 -0.01 7.84 -6.52
CA VAL A 71 0.43 6.67 -7.32
C VAL A 71 -0.77 5.84 -7.78
N PHE A 72 -1.71 5.57 -6.86
CA PHE A 72 -2.94 4.84 -7.16
C PHE A 72 -3.77 5.51 -8.28
N TRP A 73 -4.02 6.81 -8.17
CA TRP A 73 -4.80 7.55 -9.17
C TRP A 73 -4.10 7.62 -10.53
N LEU A 74 -2.77 7.75 -10.55
CA LEU A 74 -2.00 7.80 -11.80
C LEU A 74 -2.08 6.47 -12.57
N ILE A 75 -2.04 5.34 -11.87
CA ILE A 75 -2.19 4.03 -12.51
C ILE A 75 -3.63 3.80 -12.96
N LEU A 76 -4.60 4.26 -12.18
CA LEU A 76 -6.02 4.19 -12.56
C LEU A 76 -6.30 4.93 -13.89
N ILE A 77 -5.62 6.06 -14.13
CA ILE A 77 -5.66 6.79 -15.41
C ILE A 77 -5.03 5.97 -16.55
N GLY A 78 -3.96 5.22 -16.30
CA GLY A 78 -3.37 4.34 -17.32
C GLY A 78 -4.26 3.17 -17.69
N VAL A 79 -4.91 2.58 -16.69
CA VAL A 79 -5.91 1.53 -16.92
C VAL A 79 -7.13 2.09 -17.65
N TYR A 80 -7.51 3.36 -17.40
CA TYR A 80 -8.58 4.04 -18.12
C TYR A 80 -8.33 4.14 -19.63
N VAL A 81 -7.12 4.51 -20.04
CA VAL A 81 -6.76 4.58 -21.47
C VAL A 81 -6.82 3.19 -22.12
N GLY A 82 -6.61 2.12 -21.34
CA GLY A 82 -6.63 0.75 -21.83
C GLY A 82 -7.98 0.03 -21.82
N PHE A 83 -8.95 0.47 -21.00
CA PHE A 83 -10.24 -0.22 -20.87
C PHE A 83 -11.41 0.64 -21.34
N ARG A 84 -12.18 0.13 -22.31
CA ARG A 84 -13.47 0.71 -22.69
C ARG A 84 -14.53 0.66 -21.58
N ASN A 85 -14.40 -0.25 -20.60
CA ASN A 85 -15.39 -0.45 -19.53
C ASN A 85 -14.83 -0.05 -18.16
N MET A 86 -14.75 1.26 -17.92
CA MET A 86 -14.12 1.89 -16.75
C MET A 86 -14.82 1.58 -15.43
N LYS A 87 -16.14 1.37 -15.45
CA LYS A 87 -16.97 1.28 -14.24
C LYS A 87 -16.53 0.15 -13.31
N SER A 88 -16.26 -1.04 -13.85
CA SER A 88 -15.91 -2.21 -13.03
C SER A 88 -14.55 -2.06 -12.34
N VAL A 89 -13.57 -1.45 -13.03
CA VAL A 89 -12.23 -1.19 -12.48
C VAL A 89 -12.31 -0.18 -11.34
N VAL A 90 -13.03 0.93 -11.57
CA VAL A 90 -13.19 2.00 -10.57
C VAL A 90 -13.93 1.48 -9.33
N ILE A 91 -14.99 0.68 -9.51
CA ILE A 91 -15.76 0.11 -8.39
C ILE A 91 -14.89 -0.86 -7.57
N CYS A 92 -14.17 -1.78 -8.22
CA CYS A 92 -13.28 -2.71 -7.53
C CYS A 92 -12.19 -1.97 -6.74
N MET A 93 -11.55 -0.97 -7.36
CA MET A 93 -10.51 -0.17 -6.74
C MET A 93 -11.04 0.71 -5.60
N ALA A 94 -12.26 1.26 -5.74
CA ALA A 94 -12.92 2.02 -4.69
C ALA A 94 -13.25 1.14 -3.48
N ILE A 95 -13.76 -0.07 -3.70
CA ILE A 95 -14.04 -1.04 -2.61
C ILE A 95 -12.74 -1.40 -1.88
N CYS A 96 -11.67 -1.74 -2.62
CA CYS A 96 -10.37 -2.04 -2.02
C CYS A 96 -9.83 -0.85 -1.21
N ASN A 97 -9.97 0.37 -1.73
CA ASN A 97 -9.51 1.57 -1.05
C ASN A 97 -10.33 1.88 0.22
N ILE A 98 -11.65 1.68 0.18
CA ILE A 98 -12.52 1.83 1.37
C ILE A 98 -12.13 0.79 2.44
N ILE A 99 -11.94 -0.47 2.06
CA ILE A 99 -11.53 -1.52 3.00
C ILE A 99 -10.17 -1.18 3.62
N ASP A 100 -9.22 -0.71 2.81
CA ASP A 100 -7.90 -0.30 3.31
C ASP A 100 -8.01 0.87 4.30
N GLU A 101 -8.73 1.94 3.96
CA GLU A 101 -8.83 3.13 4.80
C GLU A 101 -9.66 2.95 6.07
N VAL A 102 -10.74 2.17 6.00
CA VAL A 102 -11.68 2.00 7.12
C VAL A 102 -11.25 0.87 8.05
N ILE A 103 -10.64 -0.19 7.52
CA ILE A 103 -10.35 -1.40 8.31
C ILE A 103 -8.85 -1.58 8.49
N VAL A 104 -8.09 -1.68 7.40
CA VAL A 104 -6.70 -2.15 7.48
C VAL A 104 -5.75 -1.08 8.02
N MET A 105 -5.88 0.16 7.57
CA MET A 105 -5.05 1.29 7.95
C MET A 105 -5.22 1.66 9.44
N PRO A 106 -6.43 1.75 10.02
CA PRO A 106 -6.60 1.99 11.46
C PRO A 106 -6.00 0.87 12.31
N ILE A 107 -6.19 -0.39 11.90
CA ILE A 107 -5.60 -1.56 12.59
C ILE A 107 -4.07 -1.50 12.54
N HIS A 108 -3.48 -1.15 11.39
CA HIS A 108 -2.04 -0.98 11.25
C HIS A 108 -1.51 0.12 12.18
N ILE A 109 -2.18 1.28 12.22
CA ILE A 109 -1.81 2.41 13.08
C ILE A 109 -1.86 1.99 14.55
N HIS A 110 -2.93 1.31 14.97
CA HIS A 110 -3.10 0.83 16.33
C HIS A 110 -1.94 -0.09 16.74
N TYR A 111 -1.64 -1.14 15.97
CA TYR A 111 -0.55 -2.06 16.30
C TYR A 111 0.83 -1.39 16.26
N LYS A 112 1.02 -0.40 15.37
CA LYS A 112 2.26 0.38 15.31
C LYS A 112 2.42 1.28 16.54
N GLN A 113 1.34 1.86 17.05
CA GLN A 113 1.35 2.64 18.28
C GLN A 113 1.62 1.75 19.50
N VAL A 114 0.93 0.61 19.63
CA VAL A 114 1.18 -0.37 20.70
C VAL A 114 2.64 -0.84 20.71
N TYR A 115 3.21 -1.12 19.53
CA TYR A 115 4.63 -1.46 19.42
C TYR A 115 5.54 -0.33 19.90
N LYS A 116 5.28 0.93 19.52
CA LYS A 116 6.07 2.09 19.95
C LYS A 116 5.99 2.29 21.47
N THR A 117 4.79 2.23 22.05
CA THR A 117 4.59 2.39 23.49
C THR A 117 5.31 1.31 24.27
N ASN A 118 5.14 0.04 23.88
CA ASN A 118 5.80 -1.07 24.58
C ASN A 118 7.32 -1.07 24.42
N LYS A 119 7.82 -0.59 23.27
CA LYS A 119 9.26 -0.41 23.09
C LYS A 119 9.81 0.64 24.06
N ILE A 120 9.13 1.78 24.22
CA ILE A 120 9.54 2.83 25.16
C ILE A 120 9.51 2.32 26.62
N LEU A 121 8.53 1.49 26.97
CA LEU A 121 8.45 0.87 28.30
C LEU A 121 9.59 -0.14 28.53
N ASP A 122 9.85 -1.02 27.55
CA ASP A 122 10.97 -1.96 27.60
C ASP A 122 12.31 -1.19 27.76
N ASP A 123 12.52 -0.11 27.00
CA ASP A 123 13.74 0.71 27.06
C ASP A 123 13.90 1.42 28.43
N ARG A 124 12.80 1.86 29.06
CA ARG A 124 12.82 2.49 30.40
C ARG A 124 13.09 1.50 31.52
N GLU A 125 12.53 0.29 31.45
CA GLU A 125 12.79 -0.77 32.42
C GLU A 125 14.25 -1.24 32.38
N GLU A 126 14.87 -1.25 31.20
CA GLU A 126 16.28 -1.63 31.04
C GLU A 126 17.21 -0.60 31.69
N ILE A 127 16.92 0.71 31.54
CA ILE A 127 17.66 1.79 32.21
C ILE A 127 17.56 1.66 33.74
N ASN A 128 16.36 1.43 34.28
CA ASN A 128 16.16 1.30 35.73
C ASN A 128 16.83 0.06 36.36
N LYS A 129 17.16 -0.96 35.56
CA LYS A 129 17.92 -2.14 36.04
C LYS A 129 19.44 -1.93 36.01
N SER A 130 19.91 -0.89 35.32
CA SER A 130 21.32 -0.56 35.16
C SER A 130 21.84 0.50 36.16
N VAL A 131 20.93 1.05 36.96
CA VAL A 131 21.18 1.98 38.09
C VAL A 131 21.08 1.19 39.38
#